data_AF-A0A5C3Q925-F1
#
_entry.id   AF-A0A5C3Q925-F1
#
_cell.length_a   1.000
_cell.length_b   1.000
_cell.length_c   1.000
_cell.angle_alpha   90.00
_cell.angle_beta   90.00
_cell.angle_gamma   90.00
#
_symmetry.space_group_name_H-M   'P 1'
#
loop_
_entity.id
_entity.type
_entity.pdbx_description
1 polymer ?
#
loop_
_entity_poly.entity_id
_entity_poly.type
_entity_poly.pdbx_seq_one_letter_code
_entity_poly.pdbx_strand_id
1 'polypeptide(L)'
;MATHLTLLGLGLLAGSANAVKSYANDWIDPGYIVNKSWNLSAAGAEETIISWAQQSAAYGPWSVLNKPATPPTGDKRDFMSWAPYWWPDCSQAENTTELPPSEIYTDCTYVRRDGVFNPDYRILTDAQSFQNMSDSVLYNVLAYAITDDAKFADSAVSFIDTWFLSQETGMKPNLDYAQMIRGVGRSVGSPTGVLDLKGMTKIASSVMILRSMKAPQWTVERDNGLNDWARQYINWLQTAELALRERAAANNHGTYYFNQLGAIQLMIGDFTGARGTIMDFLGGIYQGQIEANGEQPLEAVRTRPYHYRAYNLAGMITNIRILAQADPSVLPAIWHTPSASGGTIQTALDFAIAGGCPSNEADYASELFPSIGALASALGQGGDGKYAAFLSGAEPDYPHEAWFLWNQPLWDSGFTGKNQLKDEEESSEGGTDTKGGSVTTQDQGDKEIELESAAGRTILSRVLMSFGVTVSVLAAISWS
;
A
#
# COMPACT_ATOMS: atom_id res chain seq x y z
N MET A 1 41.25 48.45 10.28
CA MET A 1 40.56 47.47 11.16
C MET A 1 39.17 47.23 10.60
N ALA A 2 38.55 46.09 10.96
CA ALA A 2 37.29 45.57 10.42
C ALA A 2 37.35 45.12 8.95
N THR A 3 37.74 43.85 8.75
CA THR A 3 37.48 43.09 7.52
C THR A 3 36.03 42.62 7.53
N HIS A 4 35.28 42.82 6.45
CA HIS A 4 33.95 42.22 6.32
C HIS A 4 34.06 40.71 6.11
N LEU A 5 33.33 39.94 6.92
CA LEU A 5 33.15 38.50 6.74
C LEU A 5 31.71 38.24 6.30
N THR A 6 31.51 38.02 5.00
CA THR A 6 30.19 37.71 4.43
C THR A 6 29.89 36.23 4.69
N LEU A 7 29.00 35.95 5.64
CA LEU A 7 28.53 34.59 5.88
C LEU A 7 27.51 34.22 4.79
N LEU A 8 27.90 33.36 3.84
CA LEU A 8 26.90 32.68 3.00
C LEU A 8 26.16 31.67 3.89
N GLY A 9 24.91 31.97 4.21
CA GLY A 9 24.00 30.97 4.76
C GLY A 9 23.65 29.95 3.68
N LEU A 10 24.24 28.75 3.74
CA LEU A 10 23.64 27.60 3.08
C LEU A 10 22.32 27.32 3.82
N GLY A 11 21.21 27.71 3.20
CA GLY A 11 19.90 27.23 3.57
C GLY A 11 19.80 25.75 3.26
N LEU A 12 20.21 24.89 4.20
CA LEU A 12 19.80 23.50 4.23
C LEU A 12 18.28 23.49 4.43
N LEU A 13 17.55 23.35 3.33
CA LEU A 13 16.17 22.86 3.36
C LEU A 13 16.21 21.43 3.86
N ALA A 14 16.29 21.28 5.18
CA ALA A 14 16.02 20.04 5.87
C ALA A 14 14.51 19.80 5.77
N GLY A 15 14.08 19.26 4.62
CA GLY A 15 12.75 18.69 4.49
C GLY A 15 12.56 17.70 5.65
N SER A 16 11.49 17.88 6.41
CA SER A 16 11.13 16.97 7.50
C SER A 16 10.93 15.58 6.89
N ALA A 17 11.89 14.69 7.12
CA ALA A 17 11.84 13.32 6.63
C ALA A 17 10.69 12.59 7.34
N ASN A 18 9.50 12.63 6.75
CA ASN A 18 8.35 11.89 7.21
C ASN A 18 8.70 10.40 7.27
N ALA A 19 8.34 9.75 8.37
CA ALA A 19 8.60 8.33 8.55
C ALA A 19 7.87 7.51 7.47
N VAL A 20 8.49 6.41 7.02
CA VAL A 20 7.91 5.53 5.99
C VAL A 20 6.54 5.02 6.45
N LYS A 21 5.49 5.40 5.73
CA LYS A 21 4.10 5.03 6.04
C LYS A 21 3.74 3.70 5.36
N SER A 22 3.06 2.83 6.09
CA SER A 22 2.50 1.59 5.55
C SER A 22 1.00 1.76 5.32
N TYR A 23 0.59 1.96 4.06
CA TYR A 23 -0.84 1.97 3.72
C TYR A 23 -1.42 0.56 3.78
N ALA A 24 -2.71 0.44 4.14
CA ALA A 24 -3.37 -0.83 4.40
C ALA A 24 -3.17 -1.88 3.28
N ASN A 25 -3.55 -1.51 2.05
CA ASN A 25 -3.21 -2.15 0.79
C ASN A 25 -3.65 -1.24 -0.38
N ASP A 26 -3.12 -1.44 -1.58
CA ASP A 26 -3.66 -0.85 -2.82
C ASP A 26 -3.20 -1.67 -4.04
N TRP A 27 -3.95 -1.60 -5.15
CA TRP A 27 -3.48 -2.03 -6.47
C TRP A 27 -3.06 -0.81 -7.27
N ILE A 28 -1.77 -0.72 -7.58
CA ILE A 28 -1.23 0.33 -8.44
C ILE A 28 -1.19 -0.20 -9.88
N ASP A 29 -1.83 0.52 -10.80
CA ASP A 29 -1.86 0.22 -12.23
C ASP A 29 -0.44 0.33 -12.84
N PRO A 30 0.14 -0.77 -13.36
CA PRO A 30 1.47 -0.75 -13.96
C PRO A 30 1.57 0.12 -15.22
N GLY A 31 0.52 0.18 -16.03
CA GLY A 31 0.47 1.03 -17.23
C GLY A 31 0.37 2.51 -16.86
N TYR A 32 -0.39 2.84 -15.82
CA TYR A 32 -0.42 4.19 -15.26
C TYR A 32 0.99 4.64 -14.81
N ILE A 33 1.71 3.78 -14.09
CA ILE A 33 3.04 4.12 -13.58
C ILE A 33 4.08 4.23 -14.69
N VAL A 34 4.15 3.25 -15.59
CA VAL A 34 5.18 3.23 -16.66
C VAL A 34 5.01 4.35 -17.66
N ASN A 35 3.78 4.81 -17.90
CA ASN A 35 3.52 5.97 -18.76
C ASN A 35 3.74 7.32 -18.06
N LYS A 36 4.11 7.32 -16.77
CA LYS A 36 4.23 8.51 -15.89
C LYS A 36 2.97 9.39 -15.97
N SER A 37 1.79 8.78 -15.87
CA SER A 37 0.48 9.39 -16.11
C SER A 37 -0.02 10.33 -14.99
N TRP A 38 0.80 10.62 -13.98
CA TRP A 38 0.52 11.65 -12.99
C TRP A 38 0.82 13.04 -13.54
N ASN A 39 0.26 14.08 -12.90
CA ASN A 39 0.54 15.46 -13.27
C ASN A 39 1.53 16.11 -12.29
N LEU A 40 2.08 17.28 -12.64
CA LEU A 40 3.13 17.96 -11.85
C LEU A 40 2.73 18.31 -10.41
N SER A 41 1.45 18.27 -10.03
CA SER A 41 1.04 18.36 -8.62
C SER A 41 1.64 17.26 -7.74
N ALA A 42 1.97 16.10 -8.31
CA ALA A 42 2.48 14.94 -7.57
C ALA A 42 4.00 14.99 -7.28
N ALA A 43 4.70 16.09 -7.60
CA ALA A 43 6.14 16.22 -7.36
C ALA A 43 6.53 15.98 -5.88
N GLY A 44 5.70 16.46 -4.94
CA GLY A 44 5.89 16.19 -3.52
C GLY A 44 5.80 14.70 -3.17
N ALA A 45 4.84 13.98 -3.75
CA ALA A 45 4.70 12.55 -3.59
C ALA A 45 5.86 11.77 -4.26
N GLU A 46 6.39 12.24 -5.39
CA GLU A 46 7.61 11.69 -6.00
C GLU A 46 8.81 11.77 -5.05
N GLU A 47 9.06 12.95 -4.45
CA GLU A 47 10.14 13.15 -3.48
C GLU A 47 9.97 12.25 -2.24
N THR A 48 8.75 12.14 -1.70
CA THR A 48 8.42 11.24 -0.60
C THR A 48 8.66 9.77 -0.96
N ILE A 49 8.24 9.31 -2.14
CA ILE A 49 8.46 7.93 -2.60
C ILE A 49 9.96 7.63 -2.73
N ILE A 50 10.73 8.55 -3.32
CA ILE A 50 12.19 8.41 -3.46
C ILE A 50 12.86 8.37 -2.08
N SER A 51 12.44 9.23 -1.15
CA SER A 51 12.93 9.27 0.23
C SER A 51 12.60 7.97 0.98
N TRP A 52 11.36 7.51 0.91
CA TRP A 52 10.90 6.28 1.57
C TRP A 52 11.55 5.02 0.99
N ALA A 53 11.81 4.97 -0.32
CA ALA A 53 12.57 3.89 -0.95
C ALA A 53 13.99 3.79 -0.37
N GLN A 54 14.68 4.92 -0.23
CA GLN A 54 16.03 4.98 0.38
C GLN A 54 16.03 4.60 1.86
N GLN A 55 15.07 5.14 2.63
CA GLN A 55 14.94 4.84 4.06
C GLN A 55 14.60 3.36 4.30
N SER A 56 13.61 2.81 3.59
CA SER A 56 13.16 1.42 3.77
C SER A 56 14.22 0.41 3.34
N ALA A 57 14.98 0.69 2.28
CA ALA A 57 16.01 -0.22 1.79
C ALA A 57 17.13 -0.51 2.82
N ALA A 58 17.40 0.43 3.74
CA ALA A 58 18.40 0.27 4.80
C ALA A 58 18.03 -0.76 5.89
N TYR A 59 16.76 -1.19 5.95
CA TYR A 59 16.27 -2.16 6.94
C TYR A 59 16.14 -3.60 6.40
N GLY A 60 16.40 -3.81 5.11
CA GLY A 60 16.36 -5.11 4.46
C GLY A 60 17.72 -5.82 4.40
N PRO A 61 17.78 -7.02 3.81
CA PRO A 61 16.64 -7.79 3.31
C PRO A 61 15.90 -8.53 4.44
N TRP A 62 14.58 -8.61 4.31
CA TRP A 62 13.73 -9.35 5.26
C TRP A 62 13.63 -10.83 4.87
N SER A 63 13.49 -11.71 5.86
CA SER A 63 13.24 -13.14 5.65
C SER A 63 12.42 -13.73 6.80
N VAL A 64 11.64 -14.77 6.48
CA VAL A 64 10.99 -15.66 7.46
C VAL A 64 11.99 -16.42 8.34
N LEU A 65 13.30 -16.41 8.05
CA LEU A 65 14.29 -17.01 8.96
C LEU A 65 14.52 -16.19 10.24
N ASN A 66 14.18 -14.89 10.22
CA ASN A 66 14.51 -13.94 11.28
C ASN A 66 13.69 -14.14 12.57
N LYS A 67 12.54 -14.83 12.51
CA LYS A 67 11.76 -15.15 13.71
C LYS A 67 12.56 -16.00 14.71
N PRO A 68 12.41 -15.79 16.02
CA PRO A 68 13.16 -16.54 17.03
C PRO A 68 12.74 -18.01 17.09
N ALA A 69 11.45 -18.32 16.89
CA ALA A 69 10.92 -19.68 16.95
C ALA A 69 11.05 -20.44 15.61
N THR A 70 11.07 -21.77 15.70
CA THR A 70 10.94 -22.67 14.53
C THR A 70 9.50 -23.17 14.44
N PRO A 71 8.88 -23.18 13.24
CA PRO A 71 7.53 -23.73 13.03
C PRO A 71 7.44 -25.23 13.37
N PRO A 72 6.23 -25.77 13.59
CA PRO A 72 6.02 -27.19 13.91
C PRO A 72 6.58 -28.22 12.92
N THR A 73 6.84 -27.82 11.65
CA THR A 73 7.54 -28.65 10.64
C THR A 73 9.01 -28.90 10.95
N GLY A 74 9.62 -28.10 11.83
CA GLY A 74 11.07 -28.04 12.02
C GLY A 74 11.80 -27.16 11.01
N ASP A 75 11.10 -26.55 10.05
CA ASP A 75 11.70 -25.74 8.98
C ASP A 75 11.32 -24.26 9.14
N LYS A 76 12.33 -23.40 9.33
CA LYS A 76 12.14 -21.94 9.48
C LYS A 76 11.62 -21.24 8.22
N ARG A 77 11.66 -21.89 7.05
CA ARG A 77 11.09 -21.36 5.80
C ARG A 77 9.56 -21.42 5.75
N ASP A 78 8.91 -22.18 6.65
CA ASP A 78 7.46 -22.04 6.86
C ASP A 78 7.18 -20.70 7.55
N PHE A 79 6.21 -19.94 7.04
CA PHE A 79 5.80 -18.66 7.64
C PHE A 79 5.08 -18.92 8.96
N MET A 80 5.47 -18.23 10.03
CA MET A 80 4.84 -18.39 11.34
C MET A 80 4.65 -17.05 12.03
N SER A 81 3.42 -16.81 12.46
CA SER A 81 3.04 -15.61 13.18
C SER A 81 2.03 -15.92 14.27
N TRP A 82 1.77 -14.92 15.10
CA TRP A 82 1.00 -15.04 16.31
C TRP A 82 -0.35 -14.33 16.19
N ALA A 83 -1.43 -15.02 16.55
CA ALA A 83 -2.76 -14.40 16.56
C ALA A 83 -2.76 -13.19 17.53
N PRO A 84 -3.11 -11.97 17.06
CA PRO A 84 -2.83 -10.72 17.79
C PRO A 84 -3.71 -10.50 19.03
N TYR A 85 -4.95 -11.00 18.99
CA TYR A 85 -5.99 -10.72 19.98
C TYR A 85 -6.27 -11.88 20.93
N TRP A 86 -5.38 -12.86 21.01
CA TRP A 86 -5.54 -14.02 21.88
C TRP A 86 -4.64 -13.91 23.11
N TRP A 87 -5.26 -13.96 24.28
CA TRP A 87 -4.64 -13.78 25.58
C TRP A 87 -4.74 -15.06 26.41
N PRO A 88 -3.73 -15.38 27.24
CA PRO A 88 -3.79 -16.56 28.09
C PRO A 88 -4.91 -16.44 29.15
N ASP A 89 -5.61 -17.55 29.34
CA ASP A 89 -6.44 -17.86 30.49
C ASP A 89 -5.91 -19.15 31.11
N CYS A 90 -5.17 -18.97 32.19
CA CYS A 90 -4.52 -20.03 32.96
C CYS A 90 -5.38 -20.52 34.14
N SER A 91 -6.66 -20.12 34.22
CA SER A 91 -7.56 -20.52 35.34
C SER A 91 -7.79 -22.03 35.46
N GLN A 92 -7.49 -22.78 34.39
CA GLN A 92 -7.59 -24.24 34.33
C GLN A 92 -6.22 -24.95 34.38
N ALA A 93 -5.11 -24.22 34.52
CA ALA A 93 -3.81 -24.83 34.72
C ALA A 93 -3.72 -25.36 36.16
N GLU A 94 -3.32 -26.62 36.34
CA GLU A 94 -3.21 -27.26 37.67
C GLU A 94 -2.02 -26.75 38.50
N ASN A 95 -1.37 -25.66 38.09
CA ASN A 95 -0.25 -25.05 38.78
C ASN A 95 -0.73 -24.05 39.86
N THR A 96 -0.09 -24.08 41.03
CA THR A 96 -0.37 -23.19 42.17
C THR A 96 0.67 -22.08 42.33
N THR A 97 1.64 -21.98 41.42
CA THR A 97 2.62 -20.89 41.32
C THR A 97 2.52 -20.19 39.97
N GLU A 98 3.18 -19.03 39.84
CA GLU A 98 3.26 -18.29 38.58
C GLU A 98 3.95 -19.14 37.49
N LEU A 99 3.29 -19.30 36.34
CA LEU A 99 3.79 -20.07 35.21
C LEU A 99 4.87 -19.27 34.45
N PRO A 100 6.03 -19.87 34.11
CA PRO A 100 6.97 -19.24 33.19
C PRO A 100 6.35 -19.10 31.78
N PRO A 101 6.78 -18.13 30.96
CA PRO A 101 6.18 -17.87 29.64
C PRO A 101 6.10 -19.09 28.71
N SER A 102 7.05 -20.02 28.81
CA SER A 102 7.04 -21.29 28.06
C SER A 102 5.85 -22.19 28.42
N GLU A 103 5.51 -22.29 29.71
CA GLU A 103 4.37 -23.08 30.19
C GLU A 103 3.05 -22.32 29.93
N ILE A 104 3.05 -20.98 30.00
CA ILE A 104 1.88 -20.18 29.58
C ILE A 104 1.50 -20.50 28.12
N TYR A 105 2.49 -20.65 27.23
CA TYR A 105 2.26 -20.92 25.81
C TYR A 105 1.79 -22.35 25.50
N THR A 106 1.96 -23.31 26.40
CA THR A 106 1.58 -24.72 26.19
C THR A 106 0.38 -25.15 27.04
N ASP A 107 0.28 -24.67 28.27
CA ASP A 107 -0.57 -25.25 29.32
C ASP A 107 -1.81 -24.39 29.61
N CYS A 108 -1.75 -23.09 29.33
CA CYS A 108 -2.92 -22.22 29.44
C CYS A 108 -3.84 -22.36 28.23
N THR A 109 -5.14 -22.15 28.43
CA THR A 109 -6.06 -21.87 27.32
C THR A 109 -5.85 -20.44 26.83
N TYR A 110 -6.30 -20.12 25.63
CA TYR A 110 -6.24 -18.76 25.10
C TYR A 110 -7.65 -18.28 24.71
N VAL A 111 -7.96 -17.03 25.05
CA VAL A 111 -9.28 -16.38 24.82
C VAL A 111 -9.13 -15.09 24.01
N ARG A 112 -10.11 -14.81 23.15
CA ARG A 112 -10.08 -13.66 22.24
C ARG A 112 -10.54 -12.37 22.93
N ARG A 113 -9.73 -11.29 22.85
CA ARG A 113 -10.04 -9.93 23.34
C ARG A 113 -9.90 -8.94 22.18
N ASP A 114 -11.02 -8.58 21.54
CA ASP A 114 -11.00 -7.87 20.25
C ASP A 114 -10.28 -6.51 20.31
N GLY A 115 -9.34 -6.27 19.40
CA GLY A 115 -8.57 -5.01 19.35
C GLY A 115 -7.64 -4.78 20.55
N VAL A 116 -7.50 -5.74 21.46
CA VAL A 116 -6.56 -5.69 22.58
C VAL A 116 -5.37 -6.59 22.23
N PHE A 117 -4.28 -6.00 21.76
CA PHE A 117 -3.08 -6.73 21.34
C PHE A 117 -2.39 -7.41 22.53
N ASN A 118 -2.24 -8.74 22.48
CA ASN A 118 -1.33 -9.44 23.39
C ASN A 118 0.11 -9.00 23.07
N PRO A 119 0.88 -8.42 24.02
CA PRO A 119 2.20 -7.84 23.74
C PRO A 119 3.21 -8.81 23.12
N ASP A 120 3.05 -10.13 23.34
CA ASP A 120 3.93 -11.16 22.76
C ASP A 120 3.77 -11.32 21.23
N TYR A 121 2.73 -10.75 20.60
CA TYR A 121 2.36 -11.10 19.22
C TYR A 121 3.41 -10.70 18.17
N ARG A 122 4.23 -9.69 18.47
CA ARG A 122 5.36 -9.25 17.61
C ARG A 122 6.68 -9.98 17.88
N ILE A 123 6.73 -10.93 18.82
CA ILE A 123 7.92 -11.78 19.02
C ILE A 123 8.19 -12.62 17.77
N LEU A 124 7.14 -13.07 17.07
CA LEU A 124 7.29 -13.64 15.73
C LEU A 124 7.22 -12.52 14.69
N THR A 125 8.30 -12.39 13.94
CA THR A 125 8.55 -11.21 13.09
C THR A 125 7.94 -11.31 11.70
N ASP A 126 7.53 -12.49 11.25
CA ASP A 126 7.25 -12.76 9.83
C ASP A 126 6.17 -11.84 9.24
N ALA A 127 5.07 -11.59 9.95
CA ALA A 127 4.02 -10.69 9.47
C ALA A 127 4.48 -9.22 9.34
N GLN A 128 5.25 -8.71 10.32
CA GLN A 128 5.82 -7.36 10.25
C GLN A 128 6.92 -7.26 9.18
N SER A 129 7.73 -8.31 9.06
CA SER A 129 8.80 -8.41 8.07
C SER A 129 8.22 -8.46 6.65
N PHE A 130 7.13 -9.19 6.44
CA PHE A 130 6.42 -9.20 5.17
C PHE A 130 5.80 -7.84 4.84
N GLN A 131 5.14 -7.19 5.80
CA GLN A 131 4.60 -5.83 5.63
C GLN A 131 5.70 -4.88 5.15
N ASN A 132 6.79 -4.76 5.92
CA ASN A 132 7.93 -3.89 5.63
C ASN A 132 8.58 -4.22 4.27
N MET A 133 8.71 -5.51 3.95
CA MET A 133 9.23 -5.97 2.66
C MET A 133 8.32 -5.56 1.51
N SER A 134 7.01 -5.75 1.63
CA SER A 134 6.03 -5.39 0.59
C SER A 134 5.93 -3.88 0.36
N ASP A 135 6.06 -3.07 1.42
CA ASP A 135 6.15 -1.61 1.33
C ASP A 135 7.46 -1.17 0.68
N SER A 136 8.59 -1.76 1.08
CA SER A 136 9.91 -1.44 0.53
C SER A 136 10.03 -1.80 -0.95
N VAL A 137 9.53 -2.97 -1.36
CA VAL A 137 9.45 -3.37 -2.78
C VAL A 137 8.63 -2.37 -3.58
N LEU A 138 7.46 -1.94 -3.06
CA LEU A 138 6.60 -0.96 -3.71
C LEU A 138 7.32 0.38 -3.90
N TYR A 139 7.82 0.98 -2.82
CA TYR A 139 8.47 2.28 -2.90
C TYR A 139 9.74 2.26 -3.75
N ASN A 140 10.53 1.18 -3.70
CA ASN A 140 11.70 1.03 -4.57
C ASN A 140 11.31 0.88 -6.05
N VAL A 141 10.27 0.11 -6.39
CA VAL A 141 9.84 0.01 -7.81
C VAL A 141 9.21 1.31 -8.31
N LEU A 142 8.45 2.03 -7.48
CA LEU A 142 7.96 3.37 -7.83
C LEU A 142 9.11 4.38 -7.99
N ALA A 143 10.09 4.40 -7.08
CA ALA A 143 11.27 5.26 -7.18
C ALA A 143 12.11 4.94 -8.43
N TYR A 144 12.22 3.66 -8.81
CA TYR A 144 12.82 3.25 -10.09
C TYR A 144 12.03 3.80 -11.29
N ALA A 145 10.69 3.67 -11.29
CA ALA A 145 9.85 4.21 -12.37
C ALA A 145 9.92 5.75 -12.48
N ILE A 146 10.07 6.46 -11.36
CA ILE A 146 10.24 7.92 -11.35
C ILE A 146 11.61 8.31 -11.90
N THR A 147 12.69 7.71 -11.36
CA THR A 147 14.07 8.21 -11.52
C THR A 147 14.93 7.49 -12.57
N ASP A 148 14.52 6.30 -13.01
CA ASP A 148 15.30 5.36 -13.82
C ASP A 148 16.65 4.93 -13.17
N ASP A 149 16.84 5.17 -11.86
CA ASP A 149 18.06 4.81 -11.11
C ASP A 149 18.04 3.33 -10.68
N ALA A 150 18.93 2.56 -11.30
CA ALA A 150 19.12 1.13 -11.11
C ALA A 150 19.16 0.66 -9.65
N LYS A 151 19.70 1.47 -8.71
CA LYS A 151 19.85 1.06 -7.29
C LYS A 151 18.52 0.69 -6.61
N PHE A 152 17.42 1.30 -7.07
CA PHE A 152 16.10 1.03 -6.53
C PHE A 152 15.56 -0.31 -7.05
N ALA A 153 15.71 -0.59 -8.33
CA ALA A 153 15.41 -1.90 -8.90
C ALA A 153 16.27 -3.00 -8.26
N ASP A 154 17.58 -2.75 -8.06
CA ASP A 154 18.51 -3.68 -7.40
C ASP A 154 18.04 -4.03 -5.97
N SER A 155 17.59 -3.02 -5.21
CA SER A 155 17.05 -3.20 -3.86
C SER A 155 15.76 -4.02 -3.88
N ALA A 156 14.80 -3.67 -4.75
CA ALA A 156 13.53 -4.39 -4.87
C ALA A 156 13.74 -5.88 -5.24
N VAL A 157 14.62 -6.19 -6.20
CA VAL A 157 14.88 -7.60 -6.56
C VAL A 157 15.63 -8.35 -5.48
N SER A 158 16.52 -7.71 -4.71
CA SER A 158 17.19 -8.33 -3.56
C SER A 158 16.19 -8.78 -2.48
N PHE A 159 15.16 -7.99 -2.22
CA PHE A 159 14.09 -8.34 -1.28
C PHE A 159 13.24 -9.50 -1.79
N ILE A 160 12.88 -9.50 -3.08
CA ILE A 160 12.13 -10.58 -3.72
C ILE A 160 12.94 -11.89 -3.73
N ASP A 161 14.22 -11.82 -4.08
CA ASP A 161 15.14 -12.97 -4.09
C ASP A 161 15.24 -13.58 -2.69
N THR A 162 15.41 -12.74 -1.66
CA THR A 162 15.53 -13.20 -0.27
C THR A 162 14.23 -13.80 0.25
N TRP A 163 13.08 -13.18 -0.02
CA TRP A 163 11.80 -13.60 0.55
C TRP A 163 11.16 -14.78 -0.19
N PHE A 164 11.30 -14.89 -1.52
CA PHE A 164 10.56 -15.87 -2.32
C PHE A 164 11.42 -16.94 -2.98
N LEU A 165 12.62 -16.59 -3.48
CA LEU A 165 13.29 -17.39 -4.53
C LEU A 165 14.54 -18.12 -4.06
N SER A 166 15.24 -17.57 -3.07
CA SER A 166 16.39 -18.20 -2.43
C SER A 166 16.01 -19.56 -1.84
N GLN A 167 16.77 -20.60 -2.18
CA GLN A 167 16.55 -21.94 -1.62
C GLN A 167 16.84 -22.00 -0.11
N GLU A 168 17.66 -21.08 0.40
CA GLU A 168 18.04 -21.00 1.81
C GLU A 168 17.02 -20.17 2.62
N THR A 169 16.58 -19.03 2.10
CA THR A 169 15.81 -18.01 2.85
C THR A 169 14.37 -17.83 2.40
N GLY A 170 13.98 -18.40 1.25
CA GLY A 170 12.69 -18.18 0.61
C GLY A 170 11.53 -18.85 1.34
N MET A 171 10.54 -18.06 1.73
CA MET A 171 9.29 -18.50 2.32
C MET A 171 8.63 -19.61 1.49
N LYS A 172 8.06 -20.62 2.13
CA LYS A 172 7.21 -21.62 1.44
C LYS A 172 5.84 -21.02 1.08
N PRO A 173 5.25 -21.41 -0.07
CA PRO A 173 4.01 -20.82 -0.59
C PRO A 173 2.73 -21.32 0.13
N ASN A 174 2.69 -21.19 1.46
CA ASN A 174 1.55 -21.52 2.32
C ASN A 174 1.51 -20.59 3.56
N LEU A 175 0.41 -20.61 4.31
CA LEU A 175 0.28 -19.94 5.60
C LEU A 175 -0.25 -20.89 6.68
N ASP A 176 0.19 -22.16 6.66
CA ASP A 176 -0.28 -23.22 7.56
C ASP A 176 -0.01 -22.93 9.05
N TYR A 177 0.89 -21.99 9.35
CA TYR A 177 1.27 -21.54 10.69
C TYR A 177 1.11 -20.03 10.91
N ALA A 178 0.33 -19.34 10.07
CA ALA A 178 0.00 -17.94 10.26
C ALA A 178 -1.10 -17.74 11.32
N GLN A 179 -0.96 -16.69 12.12
CA GLN A 179 -1.77 -16.35 13.28
C GLN A 179 -2.09 -17.57 14.16
N MET A 180 -1.06 -18.33 14.55
CA MET A 180 -1.22 -19.39 15.53
C MET A 180 -1.75 -18.82 16.85
N ILE A 181 -2.81 -19.45 17.36
CA ILE A 181 -3.28 -19.28 18.74
C ILE A 181 -2.39 -20.17 19.60
N ARG A 182 -1.82 -19.66 20.70
CA ARG A 182 -1.02 -20.50 21.61
C ARG A 182 -1.92 -21.32 22.55
N GLY A 183 -1.32 -22.16 23.39
CA GLY A 183 -2.01 -22.96 24.39
C GLY A 183 -2.31 -24.39 23.96
N VAL A 184 -2.98 -25.11 24.86
CA VAL A 184 -3.18 -26.57 24.80
C VAL A 184 -3.77 -27.01 23.45
N GLY A 185 -3.12 -28.01 22.84
CA GLY A 185 -3.61 -28.67 21.62
C GLY A 185 -3.53 -27.84 20.33
N ARG A 186 -2.76 -26.73 20.31
CA ARG A 186 -2.58 -25.90 19.13
C ARG A 186 -1.30 -26.26 18.36
N SER A 187 -1.45 -26.66 17.11
CA SER A 187 -0.35 -27.12 16.24
C SER A 187 -0.38 -26.53 14.82
N VAL A 188 -1.40 -25.74 14.48
CA VAL A 188 -1.60 -25.09 13.17
C VAL A 188 -2.05 -23.64 13.36
N GLY A 189 -1.99 -22.85 12.28
CA GLY A 189 -2.47 -21.48 12.20
C GLY A 189 -4.00 -21.34 12.32
N SER A 190 -4.49 -20.12 12.07
CA SER A 190 -5.93 -19.82 11.98
C SER A 190 -6.29 -19.28 10.59
N PRO A 191 -7.57 -19.36 10.16
CA PRO A 191 -8.02 -18.77 8.90
C PRO A 191 -7.60 -17.31 8.75
N THR A 192 -7.72 -16.53 9.84
CA THR A 192 -7.36 -15.12 9.92
C THR A 192 -5.89 -14.82 9.62
N GLY A 193 -5.02 -15.83 9.64
CA GLY A 193 -3.60 -15.75 9.28
C GLY A 193 -3.36 -15.45 7.81
N VAL A 194 -4.33 -15.71 6.93
CA VAL A 194 -4.27 -15.29 5.51
C VAL A 194 -4.08 -13.78 5.38
N LEU A 195 -4.67 -12.99 6.30
CA LEU A 195 -4.55 -11.53 6.32
C LEU A 195 -3.09 -11.03 6.46
N ASP A 196 -2.17 -11.85 6.98
CA ASP A 196 -0.78 -11.45 7.18
C ASP A 196 -0.04 -11.20 5.86
N LEU A 197 -0.46 -11.83 4.75
CA LEU A 197 0.09 -11.58 3.40
C LEU A 197 -0.74 -10.60 2.56
N LYS A 198 -1.62 -9.79 3.15
CA LYS A 198 -2.44 -8.79 2.43
C LYS A 198 -1.65 -7.91 1.44
N GLY A 199 -0.42 -7.55 1.79
CA GLY A 199 0.50 -6.75 0.96
C GLY A 199 0.98 -7.42 -0.32
N MET A 200 0.57 -8.65 -0.61
CA MET A 200 0.89 -9.35 -1.87
C MET A 200 0.40 -8.59 -3.12
N THR A 201 -0.64 -7.76 -3.00
CA THR A 201 -1.07 -6.85 -4.07
C THR A 201 0.03 -5.87 -4.46
N LYS A 202 0.77 -5.32 -3.48
CA LYS A 202 1.91 -4.42 -3.70
C LYS A 202 3.04 -5.12 -4.47
N ILE A 203 3.33 -6.38 -4.14
CA ILE A 203 4.29 -7.22 -4.86
C ILE A 203 3.85 -7.44 -6.31
N ALA A 204 2.59 -7.81 -6.53
CA ALA A 204 2.04 -8.06 -7.87
C ALA A 204 2.11 -6.82 -8.79
N SER A 205 1.67 -5.65 -8.32
CA SER A 205 1.83 -4.38 -9.04
C SER A 205 3.30 -4.09 -9.35
N SER A 206 4.19 -4.22 -8.37
CA SER A 206 5.62 -3.95 -8.52
C SER A 206 6.29 -4.85 -9.57
N VAL A 207 5.99 -6.15 -9.56
CA VAL A 207 6.48 -7.12 -10.56
C VAL A 207 5.97 -6.78 -11.95
N MET A 208 4.70 -6.40 -12.09
CA MET A 208 4.15 -6.01 -13.39
C MET A 208 4.72 -4.66 -13.90
N ILE A 209 5.08 -3.73 -13.02
CA ILE A 209 5.82 -2.51 -13.38
C ILE A 209 7.22 -2.86 -13.91
N LEU A 210 8.00 -3.64 -13.16
CA LEU A 210 9.36 -4.06 -13.56
C LEU A 210 9.38 -4.77 -14.92
N ARG A 211 8.41 -5.66 -15.18
CA ARG A 211 8.21 -6.30 -16.49
C ARG A 211 7.91 -5.29 -17.59
N SER A 212 6.98 -4.37 -17.34
CA SER A 212 6.53 -3.38 -18.31
C SER A 212 7.64 -2.39 -18.68
N MET A 213 8.47 -1.99 -17.71
CA MET A 213 9.70 -1.21 -17.91
C MET A 213 10.83 -2.00 -18.60
N LYS A 214 10.74 -3.34 -18.66
CA LYS A 214 11.82 -4.24 -19.08
C LYS A 214 13.09 -4.02 -18.26
N ALA A 215 12.93 -3.84 -16.95
CA ALA A 215 14.02 -3.59 -16.01
C ALA A 215 15.12 -4.66 -16.15
N PRO A 216 16.40 -4.31 -16.42
CA PRO A 216 17.48 -5.30 -16.58
C PRO A 216 17.67 -6.20 -15.37
N GLN A 217 17.34 -5.70 -14.18
CA GLN A 217 17.30 -6.43 -12.92
C GLN A 217 16.30 -7.57 -12.92
N TRP A 218 15.18 -7.46 -13.64
CA TRP A 218 14.09 -8.44 -13.63
C TRP A 218 14.29 -9.52 -14.70
N THR A 219 15.20 -10.45 -14.43
CA THR A 219 15.54 -11.53 -15.37
C THR A 219 14.44 -12.58 -15.52
N VAL A 220 14.53 -13.36 -16.61
CA VAL A 220 13.56 -14.43 -16.94
C VAL A 220 13.55 -15.54 -15.88
N GLU A 221 14.71 -15.86 -15.29
CA GLU A 221 14.84 -16.87 -14.24
C GLU A 221 14.09 -16.46 -12.98
N ARG A 222 14.20 -15.17 -12.60
CA ARG A 222 13.47 -14.58 -11.48
C ARG A 222 11.98 -14.55 -11.74
N ASP A 223 11.58 -14.20 -12.96
CA ASP A 223 10.18 -14.18 -13.37
C ASP A 223 9.53 -15.56 -13.25
N ASN A 224 10.18 -16.58 -13.81
CA ASN A 224 9.72 -17.97 -13.75
C ASN A 224 9.65 -18.45 -12.29
N GLY A 225 10.70 -18.22 -11.49
CA GLY A 225 10.72 -18.62 -10.08
C GLY A 225 9.59 -18.01 -9.25
N LEU A 226 9.29 -16.71 -9.43
CA LEU A 226 8.20 -16.07 -8.70
C LEU A 226 6.83 -16.50 -9.23
N ASN A 227 6.67 -16.73 -10.53
CA ASN A 227 5.45 -17.29 -11.10
C ASN A 227 5.18 -18.71 -10.57
N ASP A 228 6.23 -19.54 -10.41
CA ASP A 228 6.10 -20.90 -9.86
C ASP A 228 5.78 -20.91 -8.36
N TRP A 229 6.34 -19.97 -7.59
CA TRP A 229 5.94 -19.72 -6.21
C TRP A 229 4.47 -19.29 -6.13
N ALA A 230 4.05 -18.34 -6.96
CA ALA A 230 2.70 -17.83 -7.00
C ALA A 230 1.67 -18.89 -7.40
N ARG A 231 1.99 -19.77 -8.37
CA ARG A 231 1.12 -20.91 -8.74
C ARG A 231 0.88 -21.87 -7.57
N GLN A 232 1.91 -22.13 -6.76
CA GLN A 232 1.77 -22.95 -5.55
C GLN A 232 0.91 -22.24 -4.48
N TYR A 233 1.10 -20.93 -4.29
CA TYR A 233 0.31 -20.16 -3.30
C TYR A 233 -1.15 -19.98 -3.73
N ILE A 234 -1.43 -19.80 -5.03
CA ILE A 234 -2.79 -19.84 -5.60
C ILE A 234 -3.46 -21.18 -5.29
N ASN A 235 -2.77 -22.29 -5.54
CA ASN A 235 -3.29 -23.61 -5.23
C ASN A 235 -3.58 -23.77 -3.72
N TRP A 236 -2.68 -23.29 -2.85
CA TRP A 236 -2.92 -23.31 -1.40
C TRP A 236 -4.15 -22.46 -1.02
N LEU A 237 -4.27 -21.22 -1.50
CA LEU A 237 -5.42 -20.35 -1.25
C LEU A 237 -6.75 -21.01 -1.67
N GLN A 238 -6.76 -21.69 -2.81
CA GLN A 238 -7.95 -22.30 -3.39
C GLN A 238 -8.31 -23.69 -2.81
N THR A 239 -7.44 -24.33 -2.02
CA THR A 239 -7.64 -25.72 -1.57
C THR A 239 -7.44 -25.96 -0.07
N ALA A 240 -6.66 -25.15 0.64
CA ALA A 240 -6.41 -25.32 2.07
C ALA A 240 -7.64 -24.92 2.90
N GLU A 241 -7.99 -25.72 3.91
CA GLU A 241 -9.16 -25.44 4.76
C GLU A 241 -9.07 -24.05 5.43
N LEU A 242 -7.88 -23.67 5.90
CA LEU A 242 -7.64 -22.35 6.51
C LEU A 242 -7.98 -21.22 5.53
N ALA A 243 -7.52 -21.33 4.28
CA ALA A 243 -7.74 -20.31 3.25
C ALA A 243 -9.19 -20.26 2.77
N LEU A 244 -9.83 -21.43 2.57
CA LEU A 244 -11.24 -21.51 2.21
C LEU A 244 -12.17 -20.94 3.30
N ARG A 245 -11.77 -21.04 4.56
CA ARG A 245 -12.48 -20.41 5.69
C ARG A 245 -12.28 -18.90 5.74
N GLU A 246 -11.12 -18.37 5.35
CA GLU A 246 -10.92 -16.93 5.20
C GLU A 246 -11.71 -16.37 4.00
N ARG A 247 -11.73 -17.08 2.86
CA ARG A 247 -12.58 -16.73 1.69
C ARG A 247 -14.06 -16.56 2.08
N ALA A 248 -14.53 -17.33 3.05
CA ALA A 248 -15.89 -17.30 3.56
C ALA A 248 -16.13 -16.26 4.68
N ALA A 249 -15.10 -15.53 5.14
CA ALA A 249 -15.27 -14.49 6.14
C ALA A 249 -16.03 -13.29 5.56
N ALA A 250 -17.15 -12.93 6.19
CA ALA A 250 -18.06 -11.91 5.64
C ALA A 250 -17.53 -10.46 5.74
N ASN A 251 -16.49 -10.22 6.54
CA ASN A 251 -15.93 -8.89 6.81
C ASN A 251 -14.59 -8.67 6.05
N ASN A 252 -13.81 -7.65 6.45
CA ASN A 252 -12.53 -7.31 5.85
C ASN A 252 -11.56 -8.49 5.61
N HIS A 253 -11.59 -9.53 6.44
CA HIS A 253 -10.76 -10.73 6.23
C HIS A 253 -10.99 -11.37 4.85
N GLY A 254 -12.25 -11.57 4.47
CA GLY A 254 -12.59 -12.09 3.15
C GLY A 254 -12.24 -11.09 2.04
N THR A 255 -12.49 -9.79 2.26
CA THR A 255 -12.10 -8.72 1.32
C THR A 255 -10.62 -8.82 0.94
N TYR A 256 -9.74 -9.04 1.91
CA TYR A 256 -8.29 -9.19 1.72
C TYR A 256 -7.86 -10.57 1.19
N TYR A 257 -8.63 -11.65 1.39
CA TYR A 257 -8.41 -12.91 0.65
C TYR A 257 -8.53 -12.67 -0.86
N PHE A 258 -9.59 -11.97 -1.29
CA PHE A 258 -9.84 -11.69 -2.70
C PHE A 258 -8.79 -10.72 -3.30
N ASN A 259 -8.31 -9.73 -2.53
CA ASN A 259 -7.17 -8.89 -2.92
C ASN A 259 -5.95 -9.72 -3.31
N GLN A 260 -5.57 -10.68 -2.45
CA GLN A 260 -4.36 -11.48 -2.67
C GLN A 260 -4.51 -12.37 -3.90
N LEU A 261 -5.58 -13.16 -3.95
CA LEU A 261 -5.80 -14.12 -5.04
C LEU A 261 -5.93 -13.42 -6.40
N GLY A 262 -6.71 -12.35 -6.49
CA GLY A 262 -6.88 -11.61 -7.75
C GLY A 262 -5.60 -10.95 -8.23
N ALA A 263 -4.82 -10.35 -7.31
CA ALA A 263 -3.56 -9.70 -7.66
C ALA A 263 -2.49 -10.68 -8.15
N ILE A 264 -2.32 -11.83 -7.49
CA ILE A 264 -1.34 -12.85 -7.95
C ILE A 264 -1.79 -13.55 -9.23
N GLN A 265 -3.09 -13.67 -9.48
CA GLN A 265 -3.61 -14.14 -10.78
C GLN A 265 -3.23 -13.17 -11.91
N LEU A 266 -3.43 -11.86 -11.74
CA LEU A 266 -2.92 -10.86 -12.69
C LEU A 266 -1.40 -11.00 -12.89
N MET A 267 -0.64 -11.16 -11.80
CA MET A 267 0.80 -11.35 -11.86
C MET A 267 1.19 -12.60 -12.68
N ILE A 268 0.51 -13.74 -12.57
CA ILE A 268 0.84 -14.93 -13.38
C ILE A 268 0.23 -14.93 -14.79
N GLY A 269 -0.41 -13.82 -15.22
CA GLY A 269 -1.07 -13.67 -16.51
C GLY A 269 -2.48 -14.27 -16.61
N ASP A 270 -3.08 -14.67 -15.49
CA ASP A 270 -4.44 -15.20 -15.40
C ASP A 270 -5.47 -14.08 -15.23
N PHE A 271 -5.61 -13.22 -16.24
CA PHE A 271 -6.58 -12.12 -16.25
C PHE A 271 -8.04 -12.62 -16.12
N THR A 272 -8.37 -13.74 -16.77
CA THR A 272 -9.70 -14.37 -16.69
C THR A 272 -10.01 -14.84 -15.28
N GLY A 273 -9.07 -15.51 -14.61
CA GLY A 273 -9.23 -15.96 -13.24
C GLY A 273 -9.26 -14.80 -12.25
N ALA A 274 -8.42 -13.77 -12.41
CA ALA A 274 -8.47 -12.55 -11.59
C ALA A 274 -9.84 -11.87 -11.68
N ARG A 275 -10.37 -11.72 -12.90
CA ARG A 275 -11.72 -11.20 -13.15
C ARG A 275 -12.77 -12.06 -12.44
N GLY A 276 -12.69 -13.39 -12.56
CA GLY A 276 -13.59 -14.33 -11.87
C GLY A 276 -13.55 -14.16 -10.35
N THR A 277 -12.36 -14.11 -9.77
CA THR A 277 -12.11 -13.92 -8.34
C THR A 277 -12.75 -12.64 -7.78
N ILE A 278 -12.66 -11.50 -8.48
CA ILE A 278 -13.32 -10.27 -8.00
C ILE A 278 -14.83 -10.28 -8.24
N MET A 279 -15.32 -10.90 -9.33
CA MET A 279 -16.76 -11.09 -9.52
C MET A 279 -17.38 -12.00 -8.44
N ASP A 280 -16.65 -13.01 -7.98
CA ASP A 280 -16.99 -13.84 -6.82
C ASP A 280 -17.08 -13.02 -5.52
N PHE A 281 -16.15 -12.08 -5.29
CA PHE A 281 -16.21 -11.15 -4.16
C PHE A 281 -17.47 -10.28 -4.21
N LEU A 282 -17.71 -9.63 -5.35
CA LEU A 282 -18.80 -8.68 -5.56
C LEU A 282 -20.19 -9.35 -5.52
N GLY A 283 -20.33 -10.57 -6.06
CA GLY A 283 -21.56 -11.37 -6.00
C GLY A 283 -21.72 -12.15 -4.69
N GLY A 284 -20.66 -12.27 -3.90
CA GLY A 284 -20.62 -12.99 -2.62
C GLY A 284 -20.59 -12.05 -1.42
N ILE A 285 -19.49 -12.08 -0.66
CA ILE A 285 -19.41 -11.42 0.66
C ILE A 285 -19.65 -9.90 0.61
N TYR A 286 -19.29 -9.21 -0.48
CA TYR A 286 -19.50 -7.77 -0.65
C TYR A 286 -20.96 -7.36 -0.44
N GLN A 287 -21.90 -8.21 -0.84
CA GLN A 287 -23.34 -7.95 -0.76
C GLN A 287 -23.83 -7.68 0.68
N GLY A 288 -23.12 -8.14 1.71
CA GLY A 288 -23.43 -7.90 3.12
C GLY A 288 -22.48 -6.95 3.87
N GLN A 289 -21.56 -6.27 3.18
CA GLN A 289 -20.54 -5.43 3.82
C GLN A 289 -20.88 -3.94 3.94
N ILE A 290 -21.87 -3.44 3.17
CA ILE A 290 -22.26 -2.02 3.15
C ILE A 290 -23.77 -1.92 3.24
N GLU A 291 -24.29 -1.17 4.21
CA GLU A 291 -25.72 -0.87 4.33
C GLU A 291 -26.15 0.30 3.43
N ALA A 292 -27.46 0.51 3.27
CA ALA A 292 -28.03 1.55 2.41
C ALA A 292 -27.54 2.98 2.72
N ASN A 293 -27.10 3.23 3.96
CA ASN A 293 -26.56 4.51 4.42
C ASN A 293 -25.03 4.61 4.36
N GLY A 294 -24.34 3.57 3.87
CA GLY A 294 -22.88 3.47 3.85
C GLY A 294 -22.23 2.86 5.11
N GLU A 295 -22.99 2.57 6.17
CA GLU A 295 -22.41 1.90 7.34
C GLU A 295 -21.89 0.51 6.98
N GLN A 296 -20.78 0.10 7.61
CA GLN A 296 -20.17 -1.21 7.45
C GLN A 296 -20.42 -2.03 8.72
N PRO A 297 -21.53 -2.80 8.80
CA PRO A 297 -22.06 -3.28 10.08
C PRO A 297 -21.11 -4.25 10.80
N LEU A 298 -20.35 -5.05 10.05
CA LEU A 298 -19.37 -6.00 10.60
C LEU A 298 -18.10 -5.32 11.13
N GLU A 299 -17.85 -4.08 10.71
CA GLU A 299 -16.72 -3.25 11.15
C GLU A 299 -17.14 -2.27 12.26
N ALA A 300 -18.41 -1.82 12.26
CA ALA A 300 -18.99 -0.98 13.30
C ALA A 300 -19.08 -1.67 14.69
N VAL A 301 -19.20 -3.01 14.74
CA VAL A 301 -19.24 -3.80 15.99
C VAL A 301 -17.86 -4.06 16.62
N ARG A 302 -16.79 -3.53 16.04
CA ARG A 302 -15.40 -3.77 16.46
C ARG A 302 -14.99 -2.76 17.53
N THR A 303 -13.92 -3.06 18.28
CA THR A 303 -13.41 -2.12 19.31
C THR A 303 -12.68 -0.88 18.76
N ARG A 304 -12.43 -0.84 17.44
CA ARG A 304 -11.88 0.31 16.71
C ARG A 304 -12.63 0.50 15.37
N PRO A 305 -13.89 0.95 15.40
CA PRO A 305 -14.77 0.95 14.24
C PRO A 305 -14.37 1.98 13.17
N TYR A 306 -13.65 3.07 13.51
CA TYR A 306 -13.13 3.98 12.48
C TYR A 306 -12.01 3.30 11.68
N HIS A 307 -11.02 2.73 12.36
CA HIS A 307 -9.95 1.94 11.76
C HIS A 307 -10.50 0.84 10.84
N TYR A 308 -11.42 0.01 11.34
CA TYR A 308 -11.93 -1.11 10.55
C TYR A 308 -12.77 -0.69 9.33
N ARG A 309 -13.48 0.44 9.37
CA ARG A 309 -14.16 1.02 8.19
C ARG A 309 -13.17 1.49 7.13
N ALA A 310 -12.13 2.23 7.52
CA ALA A 310 -11.09 2.71 6.61
C ALA A 310 -10.29 1.54 6.00
N TYR A 311 -9.95 0.56 6.84
CA TYR A 311 -9.22 -0.64 6.47
C TYR A 311 -9.97 -1.52 5.47
N ASN A 312 -11.28 -1.73 5.65
CA ASN A 312 -12.09 -2.50 4.71
C ASN A 312 -12.34 -1.73 3.40
N LEU A 313 -12.55 -0.41 3.46
CA LEU A 313 -12.65 0.46 2.27
C LEU A 313 -11.42 0.34 1.37
N ALA A 314 -10.21 0.39 1.92
CA ALA A 314 -8.98 0.20 1.16
C ALA A 314 -8.94 -1.18 0.45
N GLY A 315 -9.38 -2.24 1.13
CA GLY A 315 -9.51 -3.58 0.55
C GLY A 315 -10.55 -3.66 -0.58
N MET A 316 -11.71 -3.01 -0.43
CA MET A 316 -12.75 -2.95 -1.46
C MET A 316 -12.27 -2.20 -2.71
N ILE A 317 -11.62 -1.05 -2.52
CA ILE A 317 -11.03 -0.23 -3.58
C ILE A 317 -9.96 -1.04 -4.34
N THR A 318 -9.12 -1.75 -3.60
CA THR A 318 -8.12 -2.67 -4.17
C THR A 318 -8.77 -3.75 -5.05
N ASN A 319 -9.86 -4.37 -4.60
CA ASN A 319 -10.59 -5.36 -5.40
C ASN A 319 -11.13 -4.74 -6.71
N ILE A 320 -11.74 -3.55 -6.67
CA ILE A 320 -12.21 -2.87 -7.88
C ILE A 320 -11.06 -2.56 -8.84
N ARG A 321 -9.91 -2.10 -8.34
CA ARG A 321 -8.73 -1.81 -9.16
C ARG A 321 -8.13 -3.06 -9.83
N ILE A 322 -8.09 -4.19 -9.11
CA ILE A 322 -7.73 -5.50 -9.68
C ILE A 322 -8.71 -5.89 -10.81
N LEU A 323 -10.02 -5.71 -10.62
CA LEU A 323 -11.01 -6.03 -11.65
C LEU A 323 -10.91 -5.09 -12.86
N ALA A 324 -10.66 -3.80 -12.65
CA ALA A 324 -10.44 -2.84 -13.73
C ALA A 324 -9.17 -3.18 -14.54
N GLN A 325 -8.12 -3.69 -13.89
CA GLN A 325 -6.94 -4.20 -14.58
C GLN A 325 -7.21 -5.51 -15.34
N ALA A 326 -8.10 -6.37 -14.81
CA ALA A 326 -8.48 -7.64 -15.43
C ALA A 326 -9.41 -7.47 -16.63
N ASP A 327 -10.31 -6.49 -16.57
CA ASP A 327 -11.33 -6.19 -17.57
C ASP A 327 -11.64 -4.67 -17.57
N PRO A 328 -10.89 -3.85 -18.33
CA PRO A 328 -11.11 -2.41 -18.39
C PRO A 328 -12.50 -1.98 -18.86
N SER A 329 -13.28 -2.87 -19.48
CA SER A 329 -14.64 -2.56 -19.98
C SER A 329 -15.66 -2.34 -18.85
N VAL A 330 -15.32 -2.70 -17.61
CA VAL A 330 -16.16 -2.46 -16.42
C VAL A 330 -16.09 -1.02 -15.91
N LEU A 331 -15.13 -0.21 -16.38
CA LEU A 331 -15.00 1.20 -15.99
C LEU A 331 -15.95 2.12 -16.81
N PRO A 332 -16.48 3.20 -16.20
CA PRO A 332 -16.41 3.55 -14.78
C PRO A 332 -17.46 2.83 -13.92
N ALA A 333 -18.40 2.10 -14.53
CA ALA A 333 -19.61 1.58 -13.90
C ALA A 333 -19.36 0.75 -12.63
N ILE A 334 -18.24 0.02 -12.57
CA ILE A 334 -17.87 -0.83 -11.42
C ILE A 334 -17.80 -0.07 -10.09
N TRP A 335 -17.42 1.21 -10.09
CA TRP A 335 -17.32 2.03 -8.88
C TRP A 335 -18.68 2.31 -8.23
N HIS A 336 -19.77 2.13 -8.97
CA HIS A 336 -21.14 2.29 -8.50
C HIS A 336 -21.83 0.95 -8.16
N THR A 337 -21.08 -0.15 -8.04
CA THR A 337 -21.64 -1.49 -7.76
C THR A 337 -22.31 -1.52 -6.38
N PRO A 338 -23.62 -1.83 -6.29
CA PRO A 338 -24.33 -1.86 -5.01
C PRO A 338 -24.14 -3.18 -4.26
N SER A 339 -24.22 -3.09 -2.93
CA SER A 339 -24.50 -4.21 -2.03
C SER A 339 -25.98 -4.63 -2.11
N ALA A 340 -26.39 -5.67 -1.37
CA ALA A 340 -27.79 -6.10 -1.33
C ALA A 340 -28.71 -5.05 -0.71
N SER A 341 -28.20 -4.22 0.20
CA SER A 341 -28.90 -3.08 0.79
C SER A 341 -28.88 -1.82 -0.11
N GLY A 342 -28.24 -1.87 -1.27
CA GLY A 342 -28.13 -0.73 -2.20
C GLY A 342 -27.00 0.27 -1.87
N GLY A 343 -26.22 0.02 -0.82
CA GLY A 343 -25.04 0.83 -0.48
C GLY A 343 -23.89 0.59 -1.45
N THR A 344 -23.06 1.61 -1.66
CA THR A 344 -21.85 1.53 -2.50
C THR A 344 -20.61 1.91 -1.70
N ILE A 345 -19.42 1.60 -2.24
CA ILE A 345 -18.13 2.07 -1.71
C ILE A 345 -18.09 3.60 -1.57
N GLN A 346 -18.73 4.34 -2.48
CA GLN A 346 -18.87 5.80 -2.34
C GLN A 346 -19.70 6.19 -1.12
N THR A 347 -20.87 5.57 -0.91
CA THR A 347 -21.68 5.85 0.30
C THR A 347 -20.95 5.46 1.58
N ALA A 348 -20.14 4.39 1.55
CA ALA A 348 -19.35 3.96 2.70
C ALA A 348 -18.21 4.92 3.05
N LEU A 349 -17.58 5.53 2.05
CA LEU A 349 -16.64 6.62 2.27
C LEU A 349 -17.35 7.85 2.83
N ASP A 350 -18.48 8.25 2.24
CA ASP A 350 -19.25 9.42 2.68
C ASP A 350 -19.74 9.26 4.13
N PHE A 351 -20.16 8.06 4.52
CA PHE A 351 -20.50 7.72 5.90
C PHE A 351 -19.29 7.86 6.85
N ALA A 352 -18.11 7.35 6.46
CA ALA A 352 -16.90 7.43 7.26
C ALA A 352 -16.38 8.89 7.42
N ILE A 353 -16.53 9.72 6.37
CA ILE A 353 -16.24 11.16 6.42
C ILE A 353 -17.22 11.87 7.36
N ALA A 354 -18.52 11.65 7.19
CA ALA A 354 -19.57 12.33 7.95
C ALA A 354 -19.58 11.96 9.45
N GLY A 355 -19.19 10.72 9.79
CA GLY A 355 -19.06 10.28 11.17
C GLY A 355 -17.85 10.87 11.92
N GLY A 356 -16.83 11.32 11.18
CA GLY A 356 -15.56 11.81 11.74
C GLY A 356 -14.72 10.72 12.40
N CYS A 357 -13.49 11.08 12.79
CA CYS A 357 -12.61 10.19 13.56
C CYS A 357 -12.84 10.38 15.07
N PRO A 358 -13.20 9.32 15.85
CA PRO A 358 -13.32 9.40 17.30
C PRO A 358 -11.98 9.78 17.96
N SER A 359 -12.02 10.52 19.07
CA SER A 359 -10.79 10.98 19.76
C SER A 359 -9.91 9.83 20.26
N ASN A 360 -10.48 8.67 20.57
CA ASN A 360 -9.77 7.45 20.95
C ASN A 360 -9.24 6.63 19.75
N GLU A 361 -9.47 7.09 18.53
CA GLU A 361 -8.95 6.53 17.27
C GLU A 361 -8.19 7.57 16.44
N ALA A 362 -7.88 8.75 16.98
CA ALA A 362 -7.30 9.88 16.25
C ALA A 362 -6.02 9.54 15.46
N ASP A 363 -5.17 8.66 15.99
CA ASP A 363 -3.95 8.17 15.32
C ASP A 363 -4.24 7.41 14.00
N TYR A 364 -5.47 6.93 13.81
CA TYR A 364 -5.93 6.21 12.62
C TYR A 364 -6.61 7.12 11.58
N ALA A 365 -6.80 8.42 11.86
CA ALA A 365 -7.51 9.35 10.96
C ALA A 365 -6.97 9.30 9.51
N SER A 366 -5.64 9.22 9.36
CA SER A 366 -4.99 9.22 8.03
C SER A 366 -5.12 7.91 7.25
N GLU A 367 -5.67 6.83 7.83
CA GLU A 367 -5.93 5.59 7.11
C GLU A 367 -7.05 5.74 6.07
N LEU A 368 -7.96 6.70 6.26
CA LEU A 368 -9.07 6.95 5.32
C LEU A 368 -8.60 7.75 4.09
N PHE A 369 -7.57 8.57 4.21
CA PHE A 369 -7.19 9.57 3.20
C PHE A 369 -6.82 8.97 1.83
N PRO A 370 -6.06 7.86 1.72
CA PRO A 370 -5.83 7.19 0.43
C PRO A 370 -7.13 6.74 -0.25
N SER A 371 -8.13 6.32 0.54
CA SER A 371 -9.45 5.90 0.03
C SER A 371 -10.26 7.11 -0.49
N ILE A 372 -10.14 8.26 0.17
CA ILE A 372 -10.71 9.54 -0.30
C ILE A 372 -10.08 9.92 -1.64
N GLY A 373 -8.75 9.91 -1.72
CA GLY A 373 -8.01 10.19 -2.96
C GLY A 373 -8.39 9.26 -4.11
N ALA A 374 -8.50 7.95 -3.84
CA ALA A 374 -8.86 6.95 -4.83
C ALA A 374 -10.28 7.14 -5.41
N LEU A 375 -11.28 7.42 -4.56
CA LEU A 375 -12.67 7.61 -4.98
C LEU A 375 -12.91 8.97 -5.63
N ALA A 376 -12.25 10.02 -5.15
CA ALA A 376 -12.22 11.29 -5.85
C ALA A 376 -11.65 11.09 -7.26
N SER A 377 -10.44 10.53 -7.39
CA SER A 377 -9.82 10.24 -8.69
C SER A 377 -10.69 9.39 -9.62
N ALA A 378 -11.34 8.35 -9.11
CA ALA A 378 -12.15 7.43 -9.90
C ALA A 378 -13.50 8.00 -10.39
N LEU A 379 -14.14 8.87 -9.60
CA LEU A 379 -15.52 9.34 -9.85
C LEU A 379 -15.59 10.64 -10.66
N GLY A 380 -14.47 11.35 -10.82
CA GLY A 380 -14.33 12.46 -11.77
C GLY A 380 -15.11 13.74 -11.46
N GLN A 381 -15.06 14.70 -12.38
CA GLN A 381 -15.49 16.12 -12.26
C GLN A 381 -17.00 16.40 -12.05
N GLY A 382 -17.73 15.51 -11.39
CA GLY A 382 -19.15 15.66 -11.05
C GLY A 382 -19.45 15.93 -9.57
N GLY A 383 -18.45 15.90 -8.68
CA GLY A 383 -18.67 16.11 -7.25
C GLY A 383 -18.66 17.58 -6.82
N ASP A 384 -19.15 17.82 -5.61
CA ASP A 384 -19.26 19.10 -4.91
C ASP A 384 -17.95 19.64 -4.30
N GLY A 385 -16.81 19.01 -4.62
CA GLY A 385 -15.50 19.33 -4.07
C GLY A 385 -15.25 18.88 -2.63
N LYS A 386 -16.17 18.08 -2.04
CA LYS A 386 -16.08 17.67 -0.63
C LYS A 386 -14.83 16.86 -0.28
N TYR A 387 -14.27 16.09 -1.22
CA TYR A 387 -13.16 15.18 -0.93
C TYR A 387 -11.84 15.94 -0.82
N ALA A 388 -11.55 16.81 -1.78
CA ALA A 388 -10.45 17.77 -1.69
C ALA A 388 -10.59 18.72 -0.50
N ALA A 389 -11.79 19.24 -0.24
CA ALA A 389 -12.04 20.13 0.89
C ALA A 389 -11.78 19.43 2.24
N PHE A 390 -12.21 18.17 2.39
CA PHE A 390 -11.92 17.35 3.57
C PHE A 390 -10.41 17.12 3.72
N LEU A 391 -9.73 16.66 2.67
CA LEU A 391 -8.28 16.40 2.70
C LEU A 391 -7.50 17.68 3.03
N SER A 392 -7.82 18.80 2.39
CA SER A 392 -7.19 20.11 2.67
C SER A 392 -7.43 20.62 4.09
N GLY A 393 -8.49 20.17 4.77
CA GLY A 393 -8.77 20.51 6.16
C GLY A 393 -8.13 19.56 7.18
N ALA A 394 -7.98 18.28 6.84
CA ALA A 394 -7.49 17.23 7.73
C ALA A 394 -5.96 17.01 7.63
N GLU A 395 -5.40 17.14 6.43
CA GLU A 395 -3.98 16.92 6.13
C GLU A 395 -3.58 17.90 5.01
N PRO A 396 -3.37 19.21 5.29
CA PRO A 396 -3.15 20.22 4.24
C PRO A 396 -1.99 19.92 3.28
N ASP A 397 -1.03 19.09 3.71
CA ASP A 397 0.15 18.67 2.97
C ASP A 397 -0.01 17.32 2.24
N TYR A 398 -1.24 16.81 2.11
CA TYR A 398 -1.53 15.53 1.44
C TYR A 398 -0.94 15.36 0.02
N PRO A 399 -0.64 16.39 -0.79
CA PRO A 399 0.08 16.21 -2.06
C PRO A 399 1.51 15.66 -1.93
N HIS A 400 2.11 15.73 -0.74
CA HIS A 400 3.40 15.11 -0.44
C HIS A 400 3.28 13.65 0.03
N GLU A 401 2.07 13.15 0.34
CA GLU A 401 1.89 11.74 0.67
C GLU A 401 2.05 10.86 -0.57
N ALA A 402 2.79 9.76 -0.45
CA ALA A 402 3.08 8.87 -1.57
C ALA A 402 1.81 8.41 -2.33
N TRP A 403 0.70 8.18 -1.62
CA TRP A 403 -0.57 7.76 -2.24
C TRP A 403 -1.13 8.75 -3.25
N PHE A 404 -0.80 10.04 -3.11
CA PHE A 404 -1.28 11.08 -4.01
C PHE A 404 -0.76 10.87 -5.44
N LEU A 405 0.41 10.26 -5.64
CA LEU A 405 0.96 9.98 -6.98
C LEU A 405 0.06 9.04 -7.80
N TRP A 406 -0.43 7.95 -7.21
CA TRP A 406 -1.24 6.95 -7.93
C TRP A 406 -2.76 7.19 -7.83
N ASN A 407 -3.18 8.22 -7.10
CA ASN A 407 -4.57 8.66 -6.97
C ASN A 407 -4.84 9.96 -7.75
N GLN A 408 -4.37 10.06 -9.00
CA GLN A 408 -4.62 11.19 -9.90
C GLN A 408 -5.52 10.82 -11.09
N PRO A 409 -6.28 11.79 -11.64
CA PRO A 409 -6.35 13.20 -11.24
C PRO A 409 -7.25 13.43 -10.03
N LEU A 410 -6.76 14.11 -9.00
CA LEU A 410 -7.60 14.58 -7.90
C LEU A 410 -8.31 15.88 -8.30
N TRP A 411 -9.37 15.75 -9.09
CA TRP A 411 -9.96 16.81 -9.90
C TRP A 411 -10.56 18.00 -9.13
N ASP A 412 -10.96 17.82 -7.87
CA ASP A 412 -11.47 18.88 -6.98
C ASP A 412 -10.38 19.61 -6.19
N SER A 413 -9.14 19.13 -6.24
CA SER A 413 -8.06 19.64 -5.39
C SER A 413 -7.62 21.07 -5.65
N GLY A 414 -7.92 21.61 -6.83
CA GLY A 414 -7.34 22.86 -7.30
C GLY A 414 -5.85 22.76 -7.69
N PHE A 415 -5.17 21.64 -7.37
CA PHE A 415 -3.80 21.37 -7.80
C PHE A 415 -3.77 21.00 -9.28
N THR A 416 -3.91 22.02 -10.13
CA THR A 416 -3.50 21.91 -11.54
C THR A 416 -1.97 21.85 -11.61
N GLY A 417 -1.42 21.17 -12.61
CA GLY A 417 0.02 20.88 -12.72
C GLY A 417 0.95 22.07 -13.03
N LYS A 418 0.78 23.19 -12.34
CA LYS A 418 1.74 24.29 -12.22
C LYS A 418 1.65 24.81 -10.79
N ASN A 419 2.77 24.83 -10.06
CA ASN A 419 2.84 25.28 -8.68
C ASN A 419 2.10 26.61 -8.44
N GLN A 420 0.96 26.53 -7.77
CA GLN A 420 0.51 27.58 -6.85
C GLN A 420 -0.04 26.90 -5.59
N LEU A 421 0.68 27.11 -4.49
CA LEU A 421 0.02 27.28 -3.19
C LEU A 421 -1.02 28.40 -3.37
N LYS A 422 -2.12 28.37 -2.62
CA LYS A 422 -3.09 29.49 -2.62
C LYS A 422 -2.34 30.77 -2.27
N ASP A 423 -2.13 31.65 -3.26
CA ASP A 423 -1.88 33.05 -2.98
C ASP A 423 -3.13 33.59 -2.28
N GLU A 424 -2.95 34.17 -1.08
CA GLU A 424 -4.05 34.77 -0.33
C GLU A 424 -4.62 35.94 -1.15
N GLU A 425 -5.90 35.90 -1.50
CA GLU A 425 -6.52 36.91 -2.36
C GLU A 425 -6.47 38.30 -1.70
N GLU A 426 -5.58 39.17 -2.20
CA GLU A 426 -5.65 40.60 -1.92
C GLU A 426 -6.97 41.16 -2.45
N SER A 427 -7.77 41.71 -1.54
CA SER A 427 -9.02 42.40 -1.86
C SER A 427 -8.78 43.62 -2.75
N SER A 428 -9.45 43.68 -3.91
CA SER A 428 -9.77 44.97 -4.54
C SER A 428 -11.13 44.96 -5.24
N GLU A 429 -11.96 45.95 -4.91
CA GLU A 429 -13.26 46.22 -5.53
C GLU A 429 -13.08 46.89 -6.90
N GLY A 430 -13.96 46.63 -7.89
CA GLY A 430 -13.75 47.26 -9.20
C GLY A 430 -14.72 47.03 -10.36
N GLY A 431 -16.03 47.21 -10.16
CA GLY A 431 -16.92 47.84 -11.16
C GLY A 431 -17.09 47.29 -12.59
N THR A 432 -18.25 46.67 -12.83
CA THR A 432 -19.17 46.97 -13.95
C THR A 432 -18.75 46.79 -15.43
N ASP A 433 -19.23 45.67 -15.99
CA ASP A 433 -20.34 45.61 -16.97
C ASP A 433 -20.15 45.74 -18.51
N THR A 434 -20.90 44.85 -19.19
CA THR A 434 -21.49 44.90 -20.54
C THR A 434 -20.74 44.57 -21.86
N LYS A 435 -21.15 43.41 -22.40
CA LYS A 435 -21.80 43.18 -23.72
C LYS A 435 -20.98 43.06 -25.02
N GLY A 436 -21.30 41.97 -25.74
CA GLY A 436 -21.26 41.85 -27.20
C GLY A 436 -19.96 41.23 -27.73
N GLY A 437 -19.97 40.31 -28.70
CA GLY A 437 -21.09 39.70 -29.42
C GLY A 437 -20.59 38.55 -30.30
N SER A 438 -21.50 37.62 -30.64
CA SER A 438 -21.21 36.37 -31.38
C SER A 438 -20.66 36.57 -32.81
N VAL A 439 -20.17 35.46 -33.38
CA VAL A 439 -20.25 35.01 -34.81
C VAL A 439 -18.89 34.66 -35.46
N THR A 440 -18.65 33.34 -35.58
CA THR A 440 -18.13 32.51 -36.72
C THR A 440 -17.54 33.21 -37.96
N THR A 441 -16.61 32.66 -38.77
CA THR A 441 -16.08 31.28 -38.97
C THR A 441 -14.82 31.33 -39.87
N GLN A 442 -14.05 30.24 -39.91
CA GLN A 442 -13.24 29.69 -41.04
C GLN A 442 -12.76 30.62 -42.18
N ASP A 443 -11.46 30.56 -42.52
CA ASP A 443 -11.04 29.75 -43.68
C ASP A 443 -9.55 29.32 -43.63
N GLN A 444 -9.16 28.42 -44.52
CA GLN A 444 -7.87 27.72 -44.60
C GLN A 444 -6.77 28.53 -45.30
N GLY A 445 -5.52 28.09 -45.15
CA GLY A 445 -4.36 28.59 -45.90
C GLY A 445 -3.11 27.76 -45.66
N ASP A 446 -2.86 26.78 -46.53
CA ASP A 446 -1.71 25.87 -46.43
C ASP A 446 -0.35 26.57 -46.56
N LYS A 447 0.67 26.00 -45.92
CA LYS A 447 2.03 25.93 -46.48
C LYS A 447 2.90 24.89 -45.77
N GLU A 448 3.32 23.88 -46.53
CA GLU A 448 4.43 23.00 -46.18
C GLU A 448 5.74 23.78 -46.07
N ILE A 449 6.57 23.46 -45.07
CA ILE A 449 8.02 23.44 -45.21
C ILE A 449 8.55 22.21 -44.48
N GLU A 450 9.07 21.27 -45.28
CA GLU A 450 9.88 20.13 -44.84
C GLU A 450 11.33 20.59 -44.65
N LEU A 451 12.06 20.08 -43.64
CA LEU A 451 13.53 20.10 -43.63
C LEU A 451 14.11 19.13 -42.57
N GLU A 452 14.84 18.13 -43.06
CA GLU A 452 15.52 17.12 -42.24
C GLU A 452 16.88 17.58 -41.68
N SER A 453 17.25 17.01 -40.53
CA SER A 453 18.60 16.58 -40.11
C SER A 453 19.81 17.52 -40.17
N ALA A 454 20.55 17.57 -39.06
CA ALA A 454 22.02 17.48 -39.06
C ALA A 454 22.54 17.04 -37.68
N ALA A 455 23.49 16.11 -37.65
CA ALA A 455 24.17 15.65 -36.42
C ALA A 455 25.43 16.48 -36.13
N GLY A 456 25.84 16.60 -34.85
CA GLY A 456 27.07 17.31 -34.49
C GLY A 456 27.57 17.07 -33.06
N ARG A 457 28.72 16.38 -32.94
CA ARG A 457 29.56 16.24 -31.72
C ARG A 457 30.06 17.64 -31.27
N THR A 458 30.57 17.97 -30.07
CA THR A 458 31.27 17.25 -28.99
C THR A 458 31.29 18.18 -27.74
N ILE A 459 31.68 17.77 -26.52
CA ILE A 459 33.02 17.97 -25.91
C ILE A 459 33.04 17.33 -24.50
N LEU A 460 34.23 16.89 -24.06
CA LEU A 460 34.49 16.18 -22.80
C LEU A 460 35.11 17.06 -21.69
N SER A 461 35.06 16.59 -20.43
CA SER A 461 35.91 16.98 -19.27
C SER A 461 35.62 18.37 -18.64
N ARG A 462 35.84 18.69 -17.33
CA ARG A 462 36.57 18.14 -16.16
C ARG A 462 35.78 18.47 -14.85
N VAL A 463 36.06 18.03 -13.61
CA VAL A 463 37.11 17.20 -12.97
C VAL A 463 36.55 16.53 -11.68
N LEU A 464 37.31 15.66 -11.00
CA LEU A 464 36.95 15.10 -9.66
C LEU A 464 37.13 16.11 -8.51
N MET A 465 36.33 15.97 -7.45
CA MET A 465 36.85 16.18 -6.08
C MET A 465 36.23 15.19 -5.09
N SER A 466 37.10 14.42 -4.45
CA SER A 466 36.77 13.44 -3.43
C SER A 466 36.78 14.07 -2.04
N PHE A 467 35.76 13.77 -1.23
CA PHE A 467 35.86 13.84 0.23
C PHE A 467 35.31 12.55 0.82
N GLY A 468 36.18 11.77 1.43
CA GLY A 468 35.78 10.63 2.26
C GLY A 468 35.40 11.12 3.65
N VAL A 469 34.29 10.61 4.19
CA VAL A 469 33.96 10.71 5.61
C VAL A 469 33.88 9.29 6.16
N THR A 470 34.89 8.92 6.94
CA THR A 470 34.89 7.71 7.75
C THR A 470 33.88 7.86 8.89
N VAL A 471 32.83 7.05 8.89
CA VAL A 471 31.95 6.89 10.06
C VAL A 471 32.44 5.69 10.85
N SER A 472 33.08 5.95 11.98
CA SER A 472 33.47 4.91 12.94
C SER A 472 32.26 4.47 13.76
N VAL A 473 31.93 3.18 13.70
CA VAL A 473 30.98 2.54 14.60
C VAL A 473 31.53 2.56 16.03
N LEU A 474 30.73 3.01 16.99
CA LEU A 474 30.96 2.78 18.42
C LEU A 474 29.63 2.47 19.11
N ALA A 475 29.46 1.22 19.49
CA ALA A 475 28.35 0.77 20.32
C ALA A 475 28.59 1.18 21.78
N ALA A 476 27.52 1.58 22.47
CA ALA A 476 27.51 1.72 23.92
C ALA A 476 26.19 1.15 24.47
N ILE A 477 26.30 -0.01 25.11
CA ILE A 477 25.25 -0.63 25.92
C ILE A 477 25.34 -0.04 27.32
N SER A 478 24.23 0.42 27.90
CA SER A 478 24.10 0.53 29.36
C SER A 478 22.65 0.39 29.79
N TRP A 479 22.42 -0.48 30.77
CA TRP A 479 21.12 -0.70 31.41
C TRP A 479 20.78 0.41 32.41
N SER A 480 19.49 0.70 32.54
CA SER A 480 18.84 1.07 33.81
C SER A 480 17.34 0.79 33.72
#